data_AF-A0AAZ3STC2-F1
#
_entry.id   AF-A0AAZ3STC2-F1
#
_cell.length_a   1.000
_cell.length_b   1.000
_cell.length_c   1.000
_cell.angle_alpha   90.00
_cell.angle_beta   90.00
_cell.angle_gamma   90.00
#
_symmetry.space_group_name_H-M   'P 1'
#
loop_
_entity.id
_entity.type
_entity.pdbx_description
1 polymer ?
#
loop_
_entity_poly.entity_id
_entity_poly.type
_entity_poly.pdbx_seq_one_letter_code
_entity_poly.pdbx_strand_id
1 'polypeptide(L)'
;MCMNVSLGVAVALKQALTPEFKAYQYQVLSNCRAMANALINHGYKIVTGGSDNHLILLDLRPNGTDGGRAEKVLEAAAIACNKNTCPGDKSALRPSGLRFGSPALTSRGMVEDDFRKVAEFIHRGIQVTLDIQASLQPKATLKEFKEALAGEGKHQERVAELRGRWRLSLGVPHAWSGGTLKTRFQDEMFSCHLPHHHTS
;
A
#
# COMPACT_ATOMS: atom_id res chain seq x y z
N MET A 1 -10.48 2.90 -32.72
CA MET A 1 -10.36 2.74 -31.25
C MET A 1 -8.95 3.07 -30.68
N CYS A 2 -7.94 3.49 -31.46
CA CYS A 2 -6.59 3.80 -30.95
C CYS A 2 -6.35 5.29 -30.56
N MET A 3 -7.13 6.25 -31.09
CA MET A 3 -6.87 7.69 -30.87
C MET A 3 -6.99 8.15 -29.40
N ASN A 4 -7.86 7.54 -28.59
CA ASN A 4 -8.10 8.00 -27.23
C ASN A 4 -6.90 7.76 -26.29
N VAL A 5 -6.17 6.65 -26.47
CA VAL A 5 -4.98 6.35 -25.65
C VAL A 5 -3.82 7.27 -26.05
N SER A 6 -3.60 7.48 -27.35
CA SER A 6 -2.53 8.36 -27.85
C SER A 6 -2.71 9.81 -27.39
N LEU A 7 -3.95 10.31 -27.35
CA LEU A 7 -4.25 11.64 -26.83
C LEU A 7 -3.97 11.73 -25.31
N GLY A 8 -4.38 10.73 -24.53
CA GLY A 8 -4.08 10.68 -23.09
C GLY A 8 -2.58 10.67 -22.80
N VAL A 9 -1.80 9.91 -23.58
CA VAL A 9 -0.32 9.89 -23.45
C VAL A 9 0.28 11.26 -23.79
N ALA A 10 -0.19 11.93 -24.84
CA ALA A 10 0.29 13.27 -25.20
C ALA A 10 0.06 14.30 -24.08
N VAL A 11 -1.12 14.25 -23.43
CA VAL A 11 -1.43 15.11 -22.27
C VAL A 11 -0.50 14.79 -21.08
N ALA A 12 -0.31 13.51 -20.76
CA ALA A 12 0.57 13.08 -19.67
C ALA A 12 2.03 13.50 -19.91
N LEU A 13 2.54 13.40 -21.14
CA LEU A 13 3.88 13.86 -21.49
C LEU A 13 4.02 15.38 -21.36
N LYS A 14 2.99 16.14 -21.76
CA LYS A 14 2.96 17.59 -21.57
C LYS A 14 3.02 17.97 -20.08
N GLN A 15 2.27 17.26 -19.23
CA GLN A 15 2.31 17.44 -17.78
C GLN A 15 3.67 17.05 -17.18
N ALA A 16 4.30 16.00 -17.69
CA ALA A 16 5.61 15.54 -17.20
C ALA A 16 6.75 16.54 -17.44
N LEU A 17 6.59 17.47 -18.39
CA LEU A 17 7.57 18.52 -18.69
C LEU A 17 7.47 19.74 -17.77
N THR A 18 6.46 19.82 -16.91
CA THR A 18 6.28 21.00 -16.05
C THR A 18 7.23 20.97 -14.83
N PRO A 19 7.66 22.13 -14.31
CA PRO A 19 8.51 22.18 -13.12
C PRO A 19 7.81 21.61 -11.88
N GLU A 20 6.47 21.67 -11.81
CA GLU A 20 5.68 21.07 -10.72
C GLU A 20 5.79 19.55 -10.73
N PHE A 21 5.80 18.92 -11.92
CA PHE A 21 6.00 17.47 -12.02
C PHE A 21 7.41 17.07 -11.55
N LYS A 22 8.42 17.89 -11.84
CA LYS A 22 9.77 17.69 -11.32
C LYS A 22 9.80 17.77 -9.79
N ALA A 23 9.14 18.77 -9.19
CA ALA A 23 9.02 18.89 -7.73
C ALA A 23 8.28 17.68 -7.13
N TYR A 24 7.19 17.23 -7.76
CA TYR A 24 6.47 16.02 -7.38
C TYR A 24 7.37 14.79 -7.38
N GLN A 25 8.19 14.58 -8.41
CA GLN A 25 9.10 13.44 -8.47
C GLN A 25 10.16 13.47 -7.35
N TYR A 26 10.67 14.65 -6.97
CA TYR A 26 11.54 14.76 -5.81
C TYR A 26 10.81 14.40 -4.51
N GLN A 27 9.57 14.86 -4.34
CA GLN A 27 8.75 14.49 -3.18
C GLN A 27 8.50 12.98 -3.12
N VAL A 28 8.25 12.32 -4.25
CA VAL A 28 8.09 10.86 -4.34
C VAL A 28 9.31 10.14 -3.79
N LEU A 29 10.52 10.59 -4.13
CA LEU A 29 11.78 10.01 -3.62
C LEU A 29 11.97 10.28 -2.13
N SER A 30 11.74 11.51 -1.67
CA SER A 30 11.87 11.87 -0.25
C SER A 30 10.89 11.07 0.62
N ASN A 31 9.64 10.95 0.18
CA ASN A 31 8.61 10.14 0.83
C ASN A 31 8.98 8.66 0.90
N CYS A 32 9.54 8.11 -0.19
CA CYS A 32 9.98 6.72 -0.22
C CYS A 32 11.10 6.46 0.79
N ARG A 33 12.08 7.36 0.86
CA ARG A 33 13.18 7.29 1.84
C ARG A 33 12.69 7.45 3.28
N ALA A 34 11.76 8.37 3.54
CA ALA A 34 11.16 8.56 4.86
C ALA A 34 10.43 7.30 5.33
N MET A 35 9.63 6.67 4.45
CA MET A 35 8.95 5.41 4.73
C MET A 35 9.93 4.26 4.97
N ALA A 36 10.98 4.16 4.15
CA ALA A 36 12.02 3.15 4.30
C ALA A 36 12.69 3.25 5.68
N ASN A 37 13.14 4.45 6.04
CA ASN A 37 13.80 4.71 7.32
C ASN A 37 12.87 4.43 8.51
N ALA A 38 11.59 4.82 8.43
CA ALA A 38 10.62 4.53 9.47
C ALA A 38 10.41 3.02 9.67
N LEU A 39 10.31 2.24 8.59
CA LEU A 39 10.19 0.78 8.67
C LEU A 39 11.46 0.12 9.21
N ILE A 40 12.65 0.61 8.84
CA ILE A 40 13.92 0.13 9.40
C ILE A 40 13.96 0.41 10.92
N ASN A 41 13.53 1.58 11.37
CA ASN A 41 13.45 1.92 12.79
C ASN A 41 12.49 1.01 13.58
N HIS A 42 11.44 0.50 12.93
CA HIS A 42 10.55 -0.52 13.50
C HIS A 42 11.15 -1.95 13.49
N GLY A 43 12.39 -2.12 13.01
CA GLY A 43 13.09 -3.41 12.98
C GLY A 43 12.80 -4.26 11.75
N TYR A 44 12.22 -3.69 10.68
CA TYR A 44 12.01 -4.43 9.44
C TYR A 44 13.24 -4.40 8.54
N LYS A 45 13.44 -5.51 7.83
CA LYS A 45 14.50 -5.62 6.82
C LYS A 45 13.99 -5.11 5.48
N ILE A 46 14.64 -4.09 4.94
CA ILE A 46 14.41 -3.65 3.55
C ILE A 46 15.46 -4.30 2.66
N VAL A 47 15.03 -4.86 1.53
CA VAL A 47 15.93 -5.41 0.52
C VAL A 47 16.78 -4.27 -0.02
N THR A 48 18.12 -4.43 0.02
CA THR A 48 19.15 -3.38 -0.24
C THR A 48 19.37 -2.34 0.87
N GLY A 49 18.61 -2.39 1.97
CA GLY A 49 18.82 -1.49 3.12
C GLY A 49 18.26 -0.07 2.95
N GLY A 50 17.55 0.21 1.86
CA GLY A 50 16.95 1.51 1.58
C GLY A 50 16.22 1.52 0.24
N SER A 51 16.03 2.72 -0.32
CA SER A 51 15.58 2.90 -1.69
C SER A 51 16.05 4.24 -2.27
N ASP A 52 16.44 4.20 -3.55
CA ASP A 52 16.77 5.36 -4.37
C ASP A 52 15.71 5.67 -5.43
N ASN A 53 14.58 4.98 -5.38
CA ASN A 53 13.48 5.18 -6.30
C ASN A 53 12.15 5.35 -5.54
N HIS A 54 11.04 5.07 -6.20
CA HIS A 54 9.69 5.28 -5.69
C HIS A 54 9.10 4.06 -4.97
N LEU A 55 9.85 2.96 -4.86
CA LEU A 55 9.37 1.71 -4.26
C LEU A 55 10.35 1.16 -3.21
N ILE A 56 9.81 0.39 -2.27
CA ILE A 56 10.58 -0.39 -1.30
C ILE A 56 10.11 -1.84 -1.33
N LEU A 57 11.03 -2.75 -1.07
CA LEU A 57 10.75 -4.17 -0.91
C LEU A 57 11.09 -4.57 0.53
N LEU A 58 10.05 -4.87 1.30
CA LEU A 58 10.13 -5.32 2.68
C LEU A 58 10.32 -6.85 2.71
N ASP A 59 11.25 -7.35 3.51
CA ASP A 59 11.48 -8.78 3.76
C ASP A 59 10.92 -9.16 5.14
N LEU A 60 9.87 -9.98 5.16
CA LEU A 60 9.18 -10.38 6.40
C LEU A 60 9.71 -11.69 7.02
N ARG A 61 10.69 -12.35 6.39
CA ARG A 61 11.28 -13.59 6.91
C ARG A 61 11.87 -13.42 8.32
N PRO A 62 12.60 -12.33 8.64
CA PRO A 62 13.13 -12.13 9.99
C PRO A 62 12.03 -12.00 11.06
N ASN A 63 10.84 -11.54 10.65
CA ASN A 63 9.68 -11.40 11.52
C ASN A 63 8.87 -12.71 11.66
N GLY A 64 9.25 -13.78 10.94
CA GLY A 64 8.57 -15.07 11.01
C GLY A 64 7.21 -15.12 10.32
N THR A 65 6.91 -14.17 9.42
CA THR A 65 5.66 -14.16 8.64
C THR A 65 5.94 -14.19 7.14
N ASP A 66 4.88 -14.25 6.32
CA ASP A 66 4.96 -14.26 4.87
C ASP A 66 4.16 -13.12 4.25
N GLY A 67 4.55 -12.73 3.04
CA GLY A 67 3.90 -11.64 2.32
C GLY A 67 2.43 -11.93 1.98
N GLY A 68 2.06 -13.21 1.83
CA GLY A 68 0.68 -13.61 1.52
C GLY A 68 -0.29 -13.38 2.68
N ARG A 69 0.11 -13.74 3.91
CA ARG A 69 -0.69 -13.49 5.13
C ARG A 69 -0.75 -12.00 5.44
N ALA A 70 0.40 -11.32 5.42
CA ALA A 70 0.46 -9.89 5.70
C ALA A 70 -0.34 -9.06 4.69
N GLU A 71 -0.29 -9.40 3.39
CA GLU A 71 -1.10 -8.75 2.35
C GLU A 71 -2.60 -8.83 2.68
N LYS A 72 -3.09 -9.97 3.17
CA LYS A 72 -4.52 -10.16 3.47
C LYS A 72 -4.99 -9.32 4.65
N VAL A 73 -4.18 -9.22 5.71
CA VAL A 73 -4.51 -8.37 6.86
C VAL A 73 -4.48 -6.90 6.48
N LEU A 74 -3.46 -6.47 5.73
CA LEU A 74 -3.35 -5.09 5.25
C LEU A 74 -4.50 -4.74 4.29
N GLU A 75 -4.89 -5.66 3.41
CA GLU A 75 -6.06 -5.50 2.52
C GLU A 75 -7.35 -5.33 3.33
N ALA A 76 -7.55 -6.11 4.39
CA ALA A 76 -8.69 -5.97 5.29
C ALA A 76 -8.68 -4.62 6.05
N ALA A 77 -7.49 -4.09 6.35
CA ALA A 77 -7.29 -2.76 6.92
C ALA A 77 -7.41 -1.61 5.89
N ALA A 78 -7.75 -1.91 4.63
CA ALA A 78 -7.81 -0.95 3.53
C ALA A 78 -6.44 -0.33 3.16
N ILE A 79 -5.34 -1.07 3.37
CA ILE A 79 -3.99 -0.72 2.93
C ILE A 79 -3.65 -1.61 1.74
N ALA A 80 -3.62 -1.02 0.54
CA ALA A 80 -3.29 -1.75 -0.68
C ALA A 80 -1.77 -2.00 -0.77
N CYS A 81 -1.37 -3.27 -0.79
CA CYS A 81 0.01 -3.68 -1.00
C CYS A 81 0.07 -4.89 -1.94
N ASN A 82 1.28 -5.21 -2.40
CA ASN A 82 1.50 -6.35 -3.30
C ASN A 82 2.56 -7.27 -2.69
N LYS A 83 2.22 -8.56 -2.55
CA LYS A 83 3.21 -9.58 -2.20
C LYS A 83 4.22 -9.77 -3.33
N ASN A 84 5.50 -9.84 -3.00
CA ASN A 84 6.59 -9.95 -3.97
C ASN A 84 7.67 -10.90 -3.46
N THR A 85 8.30 -11.65 -4.35
CA THR A 85 9.41 -12.53 -3.98
C THR A 85 10.62 -11.70 -3.54
N CYS A 86 11.32 -12.20 -2.52
CA CYS A 86 12.58 -11.62 -2.06
C CYS A 86 13.76 -12.51 -2.45
N PRO A 87 14.97 -11.94 -2.56
CA PRO A 87 16.19 -12.74 -2.75
C PRO A 87 16.33 -13.80 -1.65
N GLY A 88 16.42 -15.07 -2.06
CA GLY A 88 16.49 -16.22 -1.15
C GLY A 88 15.14 -16.88 -0.80
N ASP A 89 14.05 -16.50 -1.46
CA ASP A 89 12.80 -17.26 -1.38
C ASP A 89 12.93 -18.61 -2.08
N LYS A 90 12.54 -19.70 -1.38
CA LYS A 90 12.59 -21.07 -1.92
C LYS A 90 11.49 -21.37 -2.94
N SER A 91 10.41 -20.59 -2.94
CA SER A 91 9.25 -20.82 -3.82
C SER A 91 8.57 -19.52 -4.19
N ALA A 92 8.29 -19.34 -5.48
CA ALA A 92 7.53 -18.19 -6.00
C ALA A 92 6.05 -18.20 -5.57
N LEU A 93 5.52 -19.36 -5.16
CA LEU A 93 4.12 -19.49 -4.72
C LEU A 93 3.89 -18.91 -3.31
N ARG A 94 4.96 -18.79 -2.51
CA ARG A 94 4.92 -18.24 -1.15
C ARG A 94 5.97 -17.13 -1.01
N PRO A 95 5.73 -15.95 -1.61
CA PRO A 95 6.62 -14.82 -1.48
C PRO A 95 6.69 -14.36 -0.03
N SER A 96 7.89 -14.04 0.43
CA SER A 96 8.10 -13.53 1.79
C SER A 96 8.01 -12.00 1.89
N GLY A 97 8.02 -11.30 0.77
CA GLY A 97 8.10 -9.85 0.75
C GLY A 97 6.81 -9.11 0.48
N LEU A 98 6.81 -7.83 0.84
CA LEU A 98 5.80 -6.85 0.46
C LEU A 98 6.44 -5.68 -0.27
N ARG A 99 5.84 -5.27 -1.39
CA ARG A 99 6.25 -4.09 -2.15
C ARG A 99 5.32 -2.92 -1.86
N PHE A 100 5.91 -1.80 -1.48
CA PHE A 100 5.21 -0.53 -1.29
C PHE A 100 5.77 0.53 -2.25
N GLY A 101 4.94 1.49 -2.63
CA GLY A 101 5.36 2.61 -3.47
C GLY A 101 4.75 3.92 -2.98
N SER A 102 5.50 5.01 -3.11
CA SER A 102 5.08 6.36 -2.73
C SER A 102 4.24 7.16 -3.75
N PRO A 103 4.27 6.92 -5.08
CA PRO A 103 3.64 7.83 -6.06
C PRO A 103 2.16 8.12 -5.79
N ALA A 104 1.37 7.08 -5.52
CA ALA A 104 -0.07 7.15 -5.30
C ALA A 104 -0.48 8.13 -4.18
N LEU A 105 0.21 8.05 -3.05
CA LEU A 105 -0.08 8.88 -1.88
C LEU A 105 0.54 10.27 -2.01
N THR A 106 1.72 10.38 -2.64
CA THR A 106 2.33 11.68 -2.95
C THR A 106 1.43 12.49 -3.90
N SER A 107 0.79 11.87 -4.90
CA SER A 107 -0.16 12.56 -5.78
C SER A 107 -1.40 13.08 -5.03
N ARG A 108 -1.72 12.54 -3.86
CA ARG A 108 -2.79 13.04 -2.97
C ARG A 108 -2.31 14.13 -2.01
N GLY A 109 -1.06 14.57 -2.14
CA GLY A 109 -0.47 15.65 -1.33
C GLY A 109 0.22 15.20 -0.04
N MET A 110 0.45 13.89 0.15
CA MET A 110 1.16 13.41 1.35
C MET A 110 2.65 13.75 1.32
N VAL A 111 3.18 14.10 2.49
CA VAL A 111 4.60 14.46 2.71
C VAL A 111 5.30 13.45 3.63
N GLU A 112 6.57 13.67 3.93
CA GLU A 112 7.44 12.72 4.65
C GLU A 112 6.87 12.33 6.02
N ASP A 113 6.29 13.28 6.75
CA ASP A 113 5.69 13.03 8.06
C ASP A 113 4.44 12.15 7.98
N ASP A 114 3.67 12.24 6.89
CA ASP A 114 2.55 11.33 6.66
C ASP A 114 3.05 9.94 6.32
N PHE A 115 4.12 9.82 5.52
CA PHE A 115 4.73 8.52 5.22
C PHE A 115 5.32 7.83 6.46
N ARG A 116 5.75 8.58 7.49
CA ARG A 116 6.10 8.00 8.80
C ARG A 116 4.88 7.39 9.49
N LYS A 117 3.73 8.07 9.46
CA LYS A 117 2.46 7.52 9.98
C LYS A 117 2.02 6.30 9.17
N VAL A 118 2.16 6.32 7.84
CA VAL A 118 1.88 5.17 6.97
C VAL A 118 2.72 3.96 7.38
N ALA A 119 4.01 4.16 7.65
CA ALA A 119 4.89 3.09 8.14
C ALA A 119 4.42 2.52 9.50
N GLU A 120 3.92 3.38 10.40
CA GLU A 120 3.32 2.94 11.67
C GLU A 120 2.05 2.09 11.44
N PHE A 121 1.17 2.50 10.51
CA PHE A 121 -0.01 1.72 10.15
C PHE A 121 0.35 0.35 9.56
N ILE A 122 1.38 0.30 8.70
CA ILE A 122 1.91 -0.95 8.15
C ILE A 122 2.44 -1.84 9.28
N HIS A 123 3.23 -1.27 10.20
CA HIS A 123 3.74 -1.99 11.36
C HIS A 123 2.60 -2.59 12.20
N ARG A 124 1.57 -1.80 12.53
CA ARG A 124 0.39 -2.30 13.25
C ARG A 124 -0.32 -3.43 12.51
N GLY A 125 -0.46 -3.33 11.19
CA GLY A 125 -1.06 -4.40 10.38
C GLY A 125 -0.25 -5.70 10.40
N ILE A 126 1.09 -5.60 10.37
CA ILE A 126 1.98 -6.76 10.49
C ILE A 126 1.90 -7.36 11.90
N GLN A 127 1.81 -6.54 12.97
CA GLN A 127 1.62 -7.04 14.33
C GLN A 127 0.32 -7.84 14.47
N VAL A 128 -0.79 -7.36 13.90
CA VAL A 128 -2.04 -8.13 13.88
C VAL A 128 -1.87 -9.46 13.12
N THR A 129 -1.10 -9.46 12.03
CA THR A 129 -0.78 -10.68 11.29
C THR A 129 -0.05 -11.70 12.16
N LEU A 130 0.95 -11.25 12.94
CA LEU A 130 1.69 -12.09 13.87
C LEU A 130 0.79 -12.62 15.00
N ASP A 131 -0.08 -11.78 15.54
CA ASP A 131 -1.02 -12.18 16.59
C ASP A 131 -2.00 -13.25 16.12
N ILE A 132 -2.52 -13.15 14.89
CA ILE A 132 -3.38 -14.18 14.28
C ILE A 132 -2.56 -15.45 14.01
N GLN A 133 -1.31 -15.31 13.57
CA GLN A 133 -0.46 -16.47 13.32
C GLN A 133 -0.10 -17.21 14.61
N ALA A 134 0.03 -16.49 15.73
CA ALA A 134 0.30 -17.06 17.05
C ALA A 134 -0.91 -17.76 17.68
N SER A 135 -2.14 -17.33 17.36
CA SER A 135 -3.36 -18.00 17.80
C SER A 135 -3.68 -19.26 16.99
N LEU A 136 -3.04 -19.44 15.84
CA LEU A 136 -3.18 -20.60 14.98
C LEU A 136 -2.07 -21.64 15.19
N GLN A 137 -2.29 -22.84 14.65
CA GLN A 137 -1.28 -23.90 14.69
C GLN A 137 -0.05 -23.55 13.82
N PRO A 138 1.17 -24.01 14.17
CA PRO A 138 2.42 -23.64 13.48
C PRO A 138 2.46 -23.96 11.97
N LYS A 139 1.60 -24.87 11.49
CA LYS A 139 1.48 -25.26 10.08
C LYS A 139 0.15 -24.88 9.44
N ALA A 140 -0.60 -23.97 10.07
CA ALA A 140 -1.87 -23.52 9.53
C ALA A 140 -1.73 -23.00 8.09
N THR A 141 -2.63 -23.47 7.24
CA THR A 141 -2.70 -23.12 5.83
C THR A 141 -3.14 -21.67 5.64
N LEU A 142 -2.90 -21.13 4.45
CA LEU A 142 -3.41 -19.79 4.11
C LEU A 142 -4.95 -19.72 4.10
N LYS A 143 -5.64 -20.86 3.95
CA LYS A 143 -7.10 -20.91 4.00
C LYS A 143 -7.59 -20.71 5.42
N GLU A 144 -7.06 -21.46 6.39
CA GLU A 144 -7.38 -21.33 7.82
C GLU A 144 -7.04 -19.92 8.34
N PHE A 145 -5.93 -19.33 7.87
CA PHE A 145 -5.60 -17.94 8.22
C PHE A 145 -6.66 -16.94 7.75
N LYS A 146 -7.20 -17.13 6.54
CA LYS A 146 -8.27 -16.26 6.01
C LYS A 146 -9.58 -16.47 6.77
N GLU A 147 -9.89 -17.70 7.15
CA GLU A 147 -11.07 -18.02 7.96
C GLU A 147 -10.95 -17.37 9.36
N ALA A 148 -9.78 -17.44 9.98
CA ALA A 148 -9.51 -16.77 11.26
C ALA A 148 -9.57 -15.24 11.15
N LEU A 149 -9.16 -14.67 10.01
CA LEU A 149 -9.29 -13.24 9.74
C LEU A 149 -10.75 -12.81 9.50
N ALA A 150 -11.57 -13.69 8.91
CA ALA A 150 -12.97 -13.45 8.61
C ALA A 150 -13.93 -13.80 9.76
N GLY A 151 -13.44 -14.54 10.77
CA GLY A 151 -14.20 -14.90 11.95
C GLY A 151 -14.44 -13.72 12.88
N GLU A 152 -15.52 -13.79 13.65
CA GLU A 152 -15.85 -12.76 14.62
C GLU A 152 -14.94 -12.86 15.85
N GLY A 153 -14.20 -11.79 16.14
CA GLY A 153 -13.33 -11.76 17.31
C GLY A 153 -12.45 -10.52 17.43
N LYS A 154 -11.60 -10.55 18.46
CA LYS A 154 -10.66 -9.47 18.83
C LYS A 154 -9.75 -9.00 17.69
N HIS A 155 -9.40 -9.91 16.77
CA HIS A 155 -8.54 -9.59 15.63
C HIS A 155 -9.27 -8.71 14.61
N GLN A 156 -10.54 -9.00 14.31
CA GLN A 156 -11.33 -8.23 13.36
C GLN A 156 -11.65 -6.82 13.87
N GLU A 157 -11.91 -6.67 15.16
CA GLU A 157 -12.11 -5.35 15.78
C GLU A 157 -10.86 -4.48 15.65
N ARG A 158 -9.67 -5.04 15.92
CA ARG A 158 -8.39 -4.33 15.72
C ARG A 158 -8.15 -3.95 14.27
N VAL A 159 -8.50 -4.82 13.31
CA VAL A 159 -8.40 -4.50 11.88
C VAL A 159 -9.41 -3.41 11.48
N ALA A 160 -10.63 -3.46 12.01
CA ALA A 160 -11.67 -2.46 11.75
C ALA A 160 -11.30 -1.09 12.33
N GLU A 161 -10.73 -1.06 13.52
CA GLU A 161 -10.19 0.14 14.15
C GLU A 161 -9.03 0.72 13.35
N LEU A 162 -8.08 -0.14 12.93
CA LEU A 162 -6.97 0.25 12.07
C LEU A 162 -7.48 0.84 10.74
N ARG A 163 -8.47 0.20 10.12
CA ARG A 163 -9.13 0.66 8.91
C ARG A 163 -9.81 2.02 9.09
N GLY A 164 -10.49 2.22 10.23
CA GLY A 164 -11.15 3.48 10.56
C GLY A 164 -10.15 4.63 10.68
N ARG A 165 -9.08 4.43 11.48
CA ARG A 165 -8.02 5.42 11.65
C ARG A 165 -7.29 5.72 10.34
N TRP A 166 -6.98 4.69 9.56
CA TRP A 166 -6.35 4.84 8.24
C TRP A 166 -7.21 5.67 7.30
N ARG A 167 -8.51 5.38 7.21
CA ARG A 167 -9.45 6.14 6.37
C ARG A 167 -9.52 7.61 6.75
N LEU A 168 -9.56 7.90 8.05
CA LEU A 168 -9.57 9.28 8.56
C LEU A 168 -8.27 10.01 8.20
N SER A 169 -7.12 9.34 8.31
CA SER A 169 -5.82 9.91 7.94
C SER A 169 -5.69 10.25 6.45
N LEU A 170 -6.43 9.55 5.59
CA LEU A 170 -6.48 9.81 4.14
C LEU A 170 -7.51 10.88 3.74
N GLY A 171 -8.31 11.42 4.68
CA GLY A 171 -9.35 12.39 4.38
C GLY A 171 -10.48 11.85 3.49
N VAL A 172 -10.67 10.53 3.42
CA VAL A 172 -11.66 9.91 2.50
C VAL A 172 -13.06 9.96 3.13
N PRO A 173 -14.09 10.50 2.44
CA PRO A 173 -15.45 10.58 2.96
C PRO A 173 -16.04 9.21 3.36
N HIS A 174 -17.02 9.21 4.28
CA HIS A 174 -17.66 7.99 4.78
C HIS A 174 -18.36 7.14 3.69
N ALA A 175 -18.78 7.78 2.58
CA ALA A 175 -19.50 7.17 1.45
C ALA A 175 -18.70 6.13 0.62
N TRP A 176 -17.41 5.95 0.91
CA TRP A 176 -16.51 5.02 0.22
C TRP A 176 -16.49 3.62 0.88
N SER A 177 -17.58 3.21 1.52
CA SER A 177 -17.69 2.00 2.34
C SER A 177 -17.86 0.70 1.55
N GLY A 178 -18.21 0.74 0.27
CA GLY A 178 -18.44 -0.43 -0.57
C GLY A 178 -17.41 -0.59 -1.69
N GLY A 179 -16.31 -1.30 -1.44
CA GLY A 179 -15.35 -1.71 -2.46
C GLY A 179 -13.88 -1.68 -2.00
N THR A 180 -13.08 -2.62 -2.46
CA THR A 180 -11.62 -2.67 -2.22
C THR A 180 -10.96 -1.45 -2.87
N LEU A 181 -10.08 -0.73 -2.16
CA LEU A 181 -9.33 0.41 -2.72
C LEU A 181 -8.60 0.08 -4.05
N LYS A 182 -8.30 -1.19 -4.28
CA LYS A 182 -7.59 -1.69 -5.48
C LYS A 182 -8.38 -1.51 -6.79
N THR A 183 -9.71 -1.67 -6.77
CA THR A 183 -10.53 -1.48 -7.98
C THR A 183 -10.79 -0.01 -8.25
N ARG A 184 -11.02 0.79 -7.22
CA ARG A 184 -11.33 2.23 -7.38
C ARG A 184 -10.11 3.16 -7.49
N PHE A 185 -8.92 2.69 -7.10
CA PHE A 185 -7.66 3.40 -7.38
C PHE A 185 -7.38 3.49 -8.89
N GLN A 186 -7.81 2.50 -9.67
CA GLN A 186 -7.80 2.59 -11.13
C GLN A 186 -8.86 3.58 -11.62
N ASP A 187 -10.08 3.55 -11.08
CA ASP A 187 -11.16 4.45 -11.50
C ASP A 187 -10.87 5.94 -11.26
N GLU A 188 -10.27 6.32 -10.13
CA GLU A 188 -9.95 7.73 -9.83
C GLU A 188 -8.78 8.30 -10.64
N MET A 189 -7.79 7.47 -11.02
CA MET A 189 -6.72 7.86 -11.96
C MET A 189 -7.30 8.33 -13.31
N PHE A 190 -8.46 7.79 -13.71
CA PHE A 190 -9.16 8.16 -14.94
C PHE A 190 -10.27 9.20 -14.75
N SER A 191 -10.60 9.60 -13.52
CA SER A 191 -11.71 10.52 -13.21
C SER A 191 -11.26 11.94 -12.82
N CYS A 192 -10.02 12.32 -13.12
CA CYS A 192 -9.63 13.73 -13.07
C CYS A 192 -10.51 14.53 -14.05
N HIS A 193 -11.32 15.41 -13.47
CA HIS A 193 -12.39 16.16 -14.11
C HIS A 193 -11.94 16.90 -15.38
N LEU A 194 -12.45 16.47 -16.53
CA LEU A 194 -12.62 17.38 -17.67
C LEU A 194 -13.82 18.27 -17.34
N PRO A 195 -13.66 19.61 -17.23
CA PRO A 195 -14.81 20.49 -17.12
C PRO A 195 -15.63 20.36 -18.41
N HIS A 196 -16.88 19.89 -18.28
CA HIS A 196 -17.87 19.96 -19.34
C HIS A 196 -18.12 21.44 -19.66
N HIS A 197 -17.42 21.98 -20.67
CA HIS A 197 -17.87 23.19 -21.33
C HIS A 197 -19.12 22.85 -22.14
N HIS A 198 -20.28 23.18 -21.56
CA HIS A 198 -21.50 23.37 -22.33
C HIS A 198 -21.29 24.55 -23.29
N THR A 199 -21.15 24.26 -24.58
CA THR A 199 -21.37 25.25 -25.63
C THR A 199 -22.85 25.28 -25.94
N SER A 200 -23.49 26.42 -25.65
CA SER A 200 -24.76 26.85 -26.26
C SER A 200 -24.57 27.13 -27.75
#